data_AF-A0AAV1T398-F1
#
_entry.id   AF-A0AAV1T398-F1
#
_cell.length_a   1.000
_cell.length_b   1.000
_cell.length_c   1.000
_cell.angle_alpha   90.00
_cell.angle_beta   90.00
_cell.angle_gamma   90.00
#
_symmetry.space_group_name_H-M   'P 1'
#
loop_
_entity.id
_entity.type
_entity.pdbx_description
1 polymer ?
#
loop_
_entity_poly.entity_id
_entity_poly.type
_entity_poly.pdbx_seq_one_letter_code
_entity_poly.pdbx_strand_id
1 'polypeptide(L)'
;MLNLSDSQLMHVIDSATARNAWESLAQFHHNQDLSNRLWLREKFSSFKCAASTMSGHVMELEDLVMKMRRANCGTSEEDVCTVLLRTLSSSFLSSVQAFCMSVARFSFSDLVYNLIAKEVRQKEAAQVEDLTSLHRK
;
A
#
# COMPACT_ATOMS: atom_id res chain seq x y z
N MET A 1 8.30 -11.86 36.86
CA MET A 1 9.17 -10.67 36.70
C MET A 1 8.76 -9.96 35.42
N LEU A 2 8.57 -8.65 35.48
CA LEU A 2 8.40 -7.81 34.29
C LEU A 2 9.80 -7.50 33.77
N ASN A 3 10.17 -8.09 32.63
CA ASN A 3 11.44 -7.81 31.98
C ASN A 3 11.19 -6.72 30.92
N LEU A 4 11.72 -5.52 31.18
CA LEU A 4 11.75 -4.40 30.23
C LEU A 4 13.11 -4.43 29.52
N SER A 5 13.12 -4.33 28.19
CA SER A 5 14.38 -4.21 27.45
C SER A 5 15.10 -2.91 27.82
N ASP A 6 16.44 -2.89 27.74
CA ASP A 6 17.28 -1.74 28.12
C ASP A 6 16.86 -0.42 27.42
N SER A 7 16.33 -0.52 26.20
CA SER A 7 15.79 0.60 25.42
C SER A 7 14.53 1.24 26.04
N GLN A 8 13.73 0.46 26.76
CA GLN A 8 12.53 0.93 27.46
C GLN A 8 12.90 1.47 28.84
N LEU A 9 13.93 0.88 29.47
CA LEU A 9 14.42 1.23 30.81
C LEU A 9 14.88 2.69 30.90
N MET A 10 15.49 3.21 29.83
CA MET A 10 15.92 4.61 29.73
C MET A 10 14.77 5.63 29.93
N HIS A 11 13.52 5.25 29.63
CA HIS A 11 12.35 6.14 29.74
C HIS A 11 11.67 6.10 31.12
N VAL A 12 12.06 5.18 31.99
CA VAL A 12 11.41 4.94 33.28
C VAL A 12 12.37 4.91 34.47
N ILE A 13 13.69 4.94 34.24
CA ILE A 13 14.72 4.87 35.29
C ILE A 13 14.64 6.04 36.30
N ASP A 14 14.20 7.22 35.86
CA ASP A 14 14.05 8.41 36.72
C ASP A 14 12.64 8.55 37.33
N SER A 15 11.76 7.55 37.13
CA SER A 15 10.37 7.63 37.61
C SER A 15 10.27 7.29 39.10
N ALA A 16 9.87 8.28 39.91
CA ALA A 16 9.75 8.15 41.37
C ALA A 16 8.68 7.13 41.84
N THR A 17 7.72 6.77 41.00
CA THR A 17 6.70 5.76 41.32
C THR A 17 6.47 4.82 40.15
N ALA A 18 6.07 3.59 40.45
CA ALA A 18 5.68 2.60 39.44
C ALA A 18 4.55 3.11 38.54
N ARG A 19 3.60 3.90 39.08
CA ARG A 19 2.53 4.54 38.28
C ARG A 19 3.10 5.49 37.23
N ASN A 20 4.01 6.39 37.62
CA ASN A 20 4.65 7.32 36.70
C ASN A 20 5.47 6.58 35.64
N ALA A 21 6.13 5.49 36.03
CA ALA A 21 6.86 4.65 35.09
C ALA A 21 5.92 4.06 34.02
N TRP A 22 4.79 3.48 34.44
CA TRP A 22 3.79 2.94 33.52
C TRP A 22 3.16 4.02 32.62
N GLU A 23 2.88 5.21 33.16
CA GLU A 23 2.33 6.32 32.38
C GLU A 23 3.32 6.82 31.31
N SER A 24 4.60 7.00 31.66
CA SER A 24 5.65 7.38 30.70
C SER A 24 5.82 6.34 29.60
N LEU A 25 5.80 5.05 29.96
CA LEU A 25 5.88 3.96 29.00
C LEU A 25 4.65 3.93 28.07
N ALA A 26 3.45 4.11 28.63
CA ALA A 26 2.21 4.16 27.86
C ALA A 26 2.19 5.33 26.88
N GLN A 27 2.63 6.52 27.31
CA GLN A 27 2.76 7.69 26.44
C GLN A 27 3.79 7.49 25.34
N PHE A 28 4.94 6.89 25.65
CA PHE A 28 5.97 6.63 24.65
C PHE A 28 5.49 5.65 23.57
N HIS A 29 4.90 4.53 23.96
CA HIS A 29 4.31 3.57 23.02
C HIS A 29 3.16 4.19 22.23
N HIS A 30 2.33 5.02 22.86
CA HIS A 30 1.27 5.75 22.18
C HIS A 30 1.81 6.73 21.12
N ASN A 31 2.87 7.47 21.45
CA ASN A 31 3.51 8.41 20.52
C ASN A 31 4.23 7.69 19.38
N GLN A 32 4.87 6.55 19.64
CA GLN A 32 5.44 5.70 18.61
C GLN A 32 4.37 5.12 17.70
N ASP A 33 3.25 4.65 18.28
CA ASP A 33 2.10 4.15 17.51
C ASP A 33 1.50 5.25 16.63
N LEU A 34 1.32 6.47 17.18
CA LEU A 34 0.83 7.62 16.42
C LEU A 34 1.78 8.00 15.28
N SER A 35 3.09 8.06 15.54
CA SER A 35 4.10 8.40 14.54
C SER A 35 4.14 7.35 13.42
N ASN A 36 4.10 6.07 13.77
CA ASN A 36 4.05 4.96 12.82
C ASN A 36 2.78 5.01 11.96
N ARG A 37 1.63 5.29 12.58
CA ARG A 37 0.35 5.44 11.86
C ARG A 37 0.35 6.62 10.90
N LEU A 38 0.88 7.78 11.31
CA LEU A 38 1.00 8.95 10.45
C LEU A 38 1.92 8.69 9.26
N TRP A 39 3.09 8.11 9.51
CA TRP A 39 4.02 7.73 8.44
C TRP A 39 3.42 6.73 7.46
N LEU A 40 2.70 5.70 7.95
CA LEU A 40 2.01 4.73 7.09
C LEU A 40 0.92 5.38 6.23
N ARG A 41 0.14 6.32 6.80
CA ARG A 41 -0.89 7.06 6.06
C ARG A 41 -0.29 7.96 4.98
N GLU A 42 0.80 8.65 5.28
CA GLU A 42 1.53 9.45 4.30
C GLU A 42 2.08 8.57 3.18
N LYS A 43 2.70 7.43 3.52
CA LYS A 43 3.24 6.47 2.55
C LYS A 43 2.16 5.89 1.64
N PHE A 44 0.98 5.58 2.18
CA PHE A 44 -0.18 5.14 1.41
C PHE A 44 -0.69 6.23 0.47
N SER A 45 -0.81 7.46 0.97
CA SER A 45 -1.28 8.61 0.18
C SER A 45 -0.29 9.02 -0.92
N SER A 46 1.00 8.75 -0.72
CA SER A 46 2.08 9.05 -1.67
C SER A 46 2.54 7.83 -2.47
N PHE A 47 1.83 6.70 -2.35
CA PHE A 47 2.19 5.45 -3.03
C PHE A 47 2.26 5.67 -4.55
N LYS A 48 3.32 5.14 -5.17
CA LYS A 48 3.61 5.23 -6.60
C LYS A 48 4.04 3.85 -7.11
N CYS A 49 3.79 3.58 -8.37
CA CYS A 49 4.26 2.36 -9.02
C CYS A 49 5.78 2.40 -9.19
N ALA A 50 6.48 1.58 -8.39
CA ALA A 50 7.92 1.38 -8.49
C ALA A 50 8.29 0.10 -9.24
N ALA A 51 7.38 -0.87 -9.30
CA ALA A 51 7.58 -2.14 -9.96
C ALA A 51 7.45 -2.04 -11.49
N SER A 52 8.23 -2.84 -12.21
CA SER A 52 8.17 -2.96 -13.68
C SER A 52 6.99 -3.80 -14.18
N THR A 53 6.24 -4.45 -13.28
CA THR A 53 5.09 -5.31 -13.60
C THR A 53 3.90 -4.96 -12.71
N MET A 54 2.68 -5.17 -13.21
CA MET A 54 1.47 -4.92 -12.42
C MET A 54 1.40 -5.82 -11.19
N SER A 55 1.82 -7.08 -11.31
CA SER A 55 1.85 -8.02 -10.17
C SER A 55 2.77 -7.55 -9.06
N GLY A 56 3.98 -7.07 -9.38
CA GLY A 56 4.90 -6.53 -8.37
C GLY A 56 4.33 -5.29 -7.69
N HIS A 57 3.68 -4.43 -8.47
CA HIS A 57 3.03 -3.22 -7.95
C HIS A 57 1.87 -3.54 -6.99
N VAL A 58 1.04 -4.52 -7.32
CA VAL A 58 -0.04 -5.01 -6.46
C VAL A 58 0.52 -5.60 -5.16
N MET A 59 1.58 -6.40 -5.22
CA MET A 59 2.22 -6.98 -4.02
C MET A 59 2.78 -5.91 -3.08
N GLU A 60 3.43 -4.87 -3.62
CA GLU A 60 3.93 -3.75 -2.80
C GLU A 60 2.79 -3.00 -2.10
N LEU A 61 1.66 -2.82 -2.78
CA LEU A 61 0.48 -2.21 -2.20
C LEU A 61 -0.15 -3.11 -1.11
N GLU A 62 -0.26 -4.42 -1.36
CA GLU A 62 -0.79 -5.39 -0.38
C GLU A 62 0.06 -5.44 0.90
N ASP A 63 1.39 -5.43 0.78
CA ASP A 63 2.29 -5.37 1.93
C ASP A 63 2.09 -4.06 2.74
N LEU A 64 1.94 -2.92 2.05
CA LEU A 64 1.65 -1.65 2.70
C LEU A 64 0.29 -1.67 3.42
N VAL A 65 -0.76 -2.20 2.78
CA VAL A 65 -2.09 -2.35 3.37
C VAL A 65 -2.06 -3.30 4.58
N MET A 66 -1.27 -4.38 4.53
CA MET A 66 -1.09 -5.28 5.66
C MET A 66 -0.43 -4.56 6.85
N LYS A 67 0.59 -3.73 6.60
CA LYS A 67 1.23 -2.89 7.64
C LYS A 67 0.26 -1.88 8.23
N MET A 68 -0.57 -1.25 7.40
CA MET A 68 -1.63 -0.34 7.85
C MET A 68 -2.65 -1.06 8.74
N ARG A 69 -3.10 -2.26 8.37
CA ARG A 69 -4.04 -3.06 9.15
C ARG A 69 -3.46 -3.43 10.52
N ARG A 70 -2.18 -3.83 10.56
CA ARG A 70 -1.46 -4.14 11.81
C ARG A 70 -1.34 -2.92 12.73
N ALA A 71 -1.18 -1.73 12.17
CA ALA A 71 -1.15 -0.46 12.90
C ALA A 71 -2.54 0.13 13.17
N ASN A 72 -3.62 -0.63 12.94
CA ASN A 72 -5.01 -0.20 13.09
C ASN A 72 -5.33 1.13 12.35
N CYS A 73 -4.68 1.36 11.21
CA CYS A 73 -5.06 2.41 10.29
C CYS A 73 -6.31 1.94 9.53
N GLY A 74 -7.46 2.55 9.80
CA GLY A 74 -8.73 2.25 9.11
C GLY A 74 -8.65 2.61 7.63
N THR A 75 -8.23 1.65 6.80
CA THR A 75 -8.18 1.74 5.34
C THR A 75 -9.29 0.88 4.75
N SER A 76 -10.15 1.45 3.92
CA SER A 76 -11.22 0.72 3.23
C SER A 76 -10.70 0.08 1.93
N GLU A 77 -11.44 -0.91 1.41
CA GLU A 77 -11.12 -1.52 0.12
C GLU A 77 -11.20 -0.52 -1.04
N GLU A 78 -12.11 0.46 -0.94
CA GLU A 78 -12.26 1.56 -1.89
C GLU A 78 -11.03 2.49 -1.88
N ASP A 79 -10.46 2.76 -0.70
CA ASP A 79 -9.22 3.52 -0.58
C ASP A 79 -8.05 2.81 -1.28
N VAL A 80 -7.95 1.48 -1.09
CA VAL A 80 -6.92 0.65 -1.73
C VAL A 80 -7.09 0.66 -3.25
N CYS A 81 -8.32 0.47 -3.74
CA CYS A 81 -8.62 0.56 -5.17
C CYS A 81 -8.26 1.94 -5.71
N THR A 82 -8.63 3.01 -5.01
CA THR A 82 -8.34 4.40 -5.43
C THR A 82 -6.84 4.66 -5.55
N VAL A 83 -6.05 4.20 -4.57
CA VAL A 83 -4.58 4.30 -4.62
C VAL A 83 -4.03 3.50 -5.78
N LEU A 84 -4.47 2.25 -5.98
CA LEU A 84 -4.05 1.43 -7.11
C LEU A 84 -4.34 2.15 -8.43
N LEU A 85 -5.55 2.65 -8.62
CA LEU A 85 -5.96 3.37 -9.84
C LEU A 85 -5.13 4.64 -10.09
N ARG A 86 -4.84 5.42 -9.04
CA ARG A 86 -4.05 6.66 -9.15
C ARG A 86 -2.61 6.40 -9.59
N THR A 87 -2.07 5.24 -9.23
CA THR A 87 -0.69 4.88 -9.58
C THR A 87 -0.51 4.30 -10.97
N LEU A 88 -1.59 4.04 -11.69
CA LEU A 88 -1.54 3.55 -13.06
C LEU A 88 -1.12 4.65 -14.03
N SER A 89 -0.36 4.28 -15.06
CA SER A 89 -0.02 5.20 -16.15
C SER A 89 -1.25 5.53 -17.01
N SER A 90 -1.17 6.62 -17.78
CA SER A 90 -2.28 7.10 -18.61
C SER A 90 -2.83 6.08 -19.62
N SER A 91 -2.03 5.08 -20.01
CA SER A 91 -2.45 4.00 -20.91
C SER A 91 -3.47 3.02 -20.28
N PHE A 92 -3.60 3.03 -18.95
CA PHE A 92 -4.57 2.21 -18.22
C PHE A 92 -5.88 2.94 -17.92
N LEU A 93 -5.86 4.29 -17.87
CA LEU A 93 -6.98 5.13 -17.42
C LEU A 93 -8.29 4.90 -18.18
N SER A 94 -8.24 4.77 -19.51
CA SER A 94 -9.46 4.59 -20.33
C SER A 94 -10.20 3.29 -20.03
N SER A 95 -9.48 2.18 -19.86
CA SER A 95 -10.09 0.89 -19.52
C SER A 95 -10.52 0.82 -18.06
N VAL A 96 -9.76 1.45 -17.16
CA VAL A 96 -10.17 1.63 -15.76
C VAL A 96 -11.48 2.40 -15.69
N GLN A 97 -11.59 3.52 -16.41
CA GLN A 97 -12.80 4.34 -16.43
C GLN A 97 -14.00 3.54 -16.95
N ALA A 98 -13.83 2.77 -18.03
CA ALA A 98 -14.88 1.88 -18.54
C ALA A 98 -15.27 0.79 -17.54
N PHE A 99 -14.31 0.26 -16.78
CA PHE A 99 -14.59 -0.68 -15.68
C PHE A 99 -15.38 0.02 -14.56
N CYS A 100 -14.90 1.16 -14.07
CA CYS A 100 -15.59 1.96 -13.04
C CYS A 100 -17.04 2.30 -13.41
N MET A 101 -17.32 2.54 -14.68
CA MET A 101 -18.67 2.84 -15.18
C MET A 101 -19.57 1.61 -15.32
N SER A 102 -18.99 0.41 -15.36
CA SER A 102 -19.73 -0.86 -15.58
C SER A 102 -19.94 -1.68 -14.32
N VAL A 103 -19.09 -1.55 -13.30
CA VAL A 103 -19.27 -2.25 -12.01
C VAL A 103 -20.05 -1.43 -10.98
N ALA A 104 -21.03 -2.07 -10.34
CA ALA A 104 -21.81 -1.48 -9.25
C ALA A 104 -21.07 -1.48 -7.90
N ARG A 105 -20.05 -2.33 -7.74
CA ARG A 105 -19.20 -2.42 -6.54
C ARG A 105 -17.76 -2.68 -6.94
N PHE A 106 -16.83 -2.00 -6.30
CA PHE A 106 -15.40 -2.27 -6.44
C PHE A 106 -14.99 -3.43 -5.56
N SER A 107 -14.32 -4.39 -6.17
CA SER A 107 -13.58 -5.47 -5.50
C SER A 107 -12.13 -5.31 -5.91
N PHE A 108 -11.23 -5.30 -4.92
CA PHE A 108 -9.80 -5.20 -5.17
C PHE A 108 -9.32 -6.34 -6.06
N SER A 109 -9.80 -7.56 -5.82
CA SER A 109 -9.46 -8.73 -6.63
C SER A 109 -9.90 -8.61 -8.08
N ASP A 110 -11.10 -8.07 -8.34
CA ASP A 110 -11.61 -7.89 -9.71
C ASP A 110 -10.82 -6.82 -10.46
N LEU A 111 -10.44 -5.76 -9.76
CA LEU A 111 -9.60 -4.71 -10.31
C LEU A 111 -8.21 -5.26 -10.67
N VAL A 112 -7.57 -5.99 -9.76
CA VAL A 112 -6.26 -6.63 -9.98
C VAL A 112 -6.32 -7.59 -11.19
N TYR A 113 -7.35 -8.43 -11.27
CA TYR A 113 -7.52 -9.37 -12.38
C TYR A 113 -7.60 -8.64 -13.73
N ASN A 114 -8.42 -7.59 -13.82
CA ASN A 114 -8.56 -6.81 -15.04
C ASN A 114 -7.26 -6.09 -15.45
N LEU A 115 -6.51 -5.56 -14.48
CA LEU A 115 -5.25 -4.88 -14.71
C LEU A 115 -4.18 -5.84 -15.23
N ILE A 116 -4.04 -7.02 -14.63
CA ILE A 116 -3.10 -8.06 -15.08
C ILE A 116 -3.49 -8.55 -16.49
N ALA A 117 -4.77 -8.86 -16.72
CA ALA A 117 -5.25 -9.29 -18.04
C ALA A 117 -5.01 -8.23 -19.12
N LYS A 118 -5.09 -6.93 -18.77
CA LYS A 118 -4.75 -5.84 -19.68
C LYS A 118 -3.24 -5.73 -19.93
N GLU A 119 -2.40 -5.88 -18.90
CA GLU A 119 -0.94 -5.89 -19.06
C GLU A 119 -0.49 -6.98 -20.04
N VAL A 120 -1.05 -8.20 -19.92
CA VAL A 120 -0.76 -9.32 -20.83
C VAL A 120 -1.11 -8.96 -22.27
N ARG A 121 -2.33 -8.46 -22.51
CA ARG A 121 -2.79 -8.04 -23.85
C ARG A 121 -1.93 -6.92 -24.46
N GLN A 122 -1.45 -5.98 -23.65
CA GLN A 122 -0.54 -4.92 -24.13
C GLN A 122 0.82 -5.47 -24.54
N LYS A 123 1.38 -6.42 -23.79
CA LYS A 123 2.65 -7.08 -24.14
C LYS A 123 2.54 -7.89 -25.43
N GLU A 124 1.43 -8.60 -25.62
CA GLU A 124 1.15 -9.35 -26.85
C GLU A 124 1.02 -8.41 -28.06
N ALA A 125 0.27 -7.32 -27.94
CA ALA A 125 0.10 -6.34 -29.01
C ALA A 125 1.44 -5.67 -29.40
N ALA A 126 2.28 -5.34 -28.42
CA ALA A 126 3.59 -4.75 -28.67
C ALA A 126 4.54 -5.70 -29.42
N GLN A 127 4.50 -7.01 -29.13
CA GLN A 127 5.30 -8.01 -29.85
C GLN A 127 4.84 -8.19 -31.30
N VAL A 128 3.53 -8.15 -31.56
CA VAL A 128 2.98 -8.24 -32.91
C VAL A 128 3.37 -7.01 -33.74
N GLU A 129 3.28 -5.81 -33.15
CA GLU A 129 3.66 -4.57 -33.84
C GLU A 129 5.16 -4.55 -34.18
N ASP A 130 6.03 -4.99 -33.27
CA ASP A 130 7.48 -5.09 -33.51
C ASP A 130 7.80 -6.03 -34.69
N LEU A 131 7.20 -7.23 -34.72
CA LEU A 131 7.34 -8.19 -35.82
C LEU A 131 6.85 -7.63 -37.17
N THR A 132 5.74 -6.88 -37.17
CA THR A 132 5.21 -6.25 -38.41
C THR A 132 6.03 -5.04 -38.86
N SER A 133 6.71 -4.35 -37.94
CA SER A 133 7.60 -3.22 -38.24
C SER A 133 8.95 -3.67 -38.82
N LEU A 134 9.47 -4.81 -38.34
CA LEU A 134 10.69 -5.46 -38.83
C LEU A 134 10.51 -6.03 -40.24
N HIS A 135 9.32 -6.52 -40.60
CA HIS A 135 9.02 -7.02 -41.94
C HIS A 135 8.80 -5.91 -42.99
N ARG A 136 8.74 -4.65 -42.56
CA ARG A 136 8.46 -3.48 -43.44
C ARG A 136 9.71 -2.63 -43.73
N LYS A 137 10.89 -3.03 -43.23
CA LYS A 137 12.22 -2.48 -43.57
C LYS A 137 12.94 -3.41 -44.53
#